data_AF-A0A2V7U1N3-F1
#
_entry.id   AF-A0A2V7U1N3-F1
#
_cell.length_a   1.000
_cell.length_b   1.000
_cell.length_c   1.000
_cell.angle_alpha   90.00
_cell.angle_beta   90.00
_cell.angle_gamma   90.00
#
_symmetry.space_group_name_H-M   'P 1'
#
loop_
_entity.id
_entity.type
_entity.pdbx_description
1 polymer ?
#
loop_
_entity_poly.entity_id
_entity_poly.type
_entity_poly.pdbx_seq_one_letter_code
_entity_poly.pdbx_strand_id
1 'polypeptide(L)'
;MTIAKKGDGLEFDFHKIKLPLAHFHYDRFDTPDDEQDGQWSVNFGTSPQGEIDRALISLDEAEVTFSRRVPRELSLPETLQQYAGTYVTPTGAKFEVAVRGGTLGVVRPGQPFQPLVPWKPRRFRVKEFSDVIVEFAVGPDGKVAAMKQIDPSGEFVSPRQ
;
A
#
# COMPACT_ATOMS: atom_id res chain seq x y z
N MET A 1 7.08 7.48 -12.96
CA MET A 1 5.81 8.03 -13.42
C MET A 1 5.09 8.64 -12.23
N THR A 2 4.60 9.85 -12.40
CA THR A 2 3.73 10.56 -11.46
C THR A 2 2.46 10.94 -12.21
N ILE A 3 1.31 10.73 -11.59
CA ILE A 3 0.03 11.22 -12.10
C ILE A 3 -0.58 12.07 -11.00
N ALA A 4 -0.88 13.32 -11.32
CA ALA A 4 -1.33 14.31 -10.36
C ALA A 4 -2.46 15.17 -10.93
N LYS A 5 -3.28 15.72 -10.04
CA LYS A 5 -4.30 16.70 -10.43
C LYS A 5 -3.62 18.01 -10.85
N LYS A 6 -4.03 18.56 -12.00
CA LYS A 6 -3.60 19.89 -12.50
C LYS A 6 -4.81 20.64 -13.02
N GLY A 7 -5.19 21.71 -12.31
CA GLY A 7 -6.47 22.38 -12.55
C GLY A 7 -7.63 21.40 -12.37
N ASP A 8 -8.48 21.29 -13.38
CA ASP A 8 -9.62 20.38 -13.39
C ASP A 8 -9.30 19.00 -14.00
N GLY A 9 -8.08 18.79 -14.49
CA GLY A 9 -7.64 17.55 -15.13
C GLY A 9 -6.56 16.79 -14.36
N LEU A 10 -6.05 15.74 -15.01
CA LEU A 10 -4.85 15.02 -14.60
C LEU A 10 -3.67 15.38 -15.50
N GLU A 11 -2.46 15.34 -14.95
CA GLU A 11 -1.20 15.45 -15.68
C GLU A 11 -0.44 14.13 -15.55
N PHE A 12 0.04 13.63 -16.69
CA PHE A 12 1.00 12.55 -16.79
C PHE A 12 2.40 13.14 -16.77
N ASP A 13 3.25 12.63 -15.88
CA ASP A 13 4.67 13.01 -15.77
C ASP A 13 5.54 11.76 -15.74
N PHE A 14 6.32 11.56 -16.81
CA PHE A 14 7.26 10.46 -16.91
C PHE A 14 8.53 10.86 -17.66
N HIS A 15 9.68 10.75 -16.98
CA HIS A 15 10.97 11.25 -17.46
C HIS A 15 10.93 12.74 -17.79
N LYS A 16 10.99 13.10 -19.09
CA LYS A 16 10.96 14.48 -19.56
C LYS A 16 9.61 14.84 -20.21
N ILE A 17 8.66 13.90 -20.22
CA ILE A 17 7.35 14.06 -20.85
C ILE A 17 6.36 14.48 -19.78
N LYS A 18 5.69 15.61 -20.02
CA LYS A 18 4.61 16.15 -19.19
C LYS A 18 3.43 16.51 -20.08
N LEU A 19 2.37 15.72 -20.01
CA LEU A 19 1.21 15.85 -20.90
C LEU A 19 -0.09 15.84 -20.08
N PRO A 20 -1.13 16.56 -20.52
CA PRO A 20 -2.46 16.41 -19.94
C PRO A 20 -2.96 14.98 -20.17
N LEU A 21 -3.69 14.44 -19.21
CA LEU A 21 -4.19 13.09 -19.22
C LEU A 21 -5.73 13.14 -19.18
N ALA A 22 -6.37 12.72 -20.28
CA ALA A 22 -7.81 12.82 -20.46
C ALA A 22 -8.47 11.44 -20.33
N HIS A 23 -9.63 11.38 -19.69
CA HIS A 23 -10.41 10.15 -19.58
C HIS A 23 -10.86 9.69 -20.97
N PHE A 24 -10.65 8.41 -21.28
CA PHE A 24 -11.02 7.81 -22.56
C PHE A 24 -12.05 6.69 -22.35
N HIS A 25 -11.73 5.70 -21.53
CA HIS A 25 -12.60 4.58 -21.19
C HIS A 25 -12.52 4.28 -19.69
N TYR A 26 -13.32 3.31 -19.24
CA TYR A 26 -13.29 2.85 -17.85
C TYR A 26 -11.85 2.52 -17.42
N ASP A 27 -11.37 3.26 -16.42
CA ASP A 27 -10.01 3.22 -15.90
C ASP A 27 -8.88 3.48 -16.92
N ARG A 28 -9.19 3.93 -18.16
CA ARG A 28 -8.21 4.28 -19.19
C ARG A 28 -8.21 5.77 -19.47
N PHE A 29 -7.01 6.34 -19.45
CA PHE A 29 -6.76 7.71 -19.79
C PHE A 29 -5.64 7.82 -20.81
N ASP A 30 -5.81 8.73 -21.78
CA ASP A 30 -4.87 8.92 -22.87
C ASP A 30 -4.31 10.36 -22.85
N THR A 31 -3.06 10.52 -23.25
CA THR A 31 -2.49 11.84 -23.59
C THR A 31 -2.91 12.24 -25.00
N PRO A 32 -2.76 13.53 -25.39
CA PRO A 32 -2.81 13.91 -26.79
C PRO A 32 -1.85 13.05 -27.63
N ASP A 33 -2.26 12.75 -28.84
CA ASP A 33 -1.42 12.09 -29.83
C ASP A 33 -0.75 13.18 -30.68
N ASP A 34 0.56 13.34 -30.53
CA ASP A 34 1.35 14.28 -31.31
C ASP A 34 2.60 13.61 -31.88
N GLU A 35 3.20 14.22 -32.91
CA GLU A 35 4.37 13.67 -33.60
C GLU A 35 5.64 13.63 -32.73
N GLN A 36 5.67 14.37 -31.62
CA GLN A 36 6.86 14.54 -30.80
C GLN A 36 6.94 13.46 -29.70
N ASP A 37 5.88 13.32 -28.93
CA ASP A 37 5.83 12.46 -27.74
C ASP A 37 4.89 11.25 -27.93
N GLY A 38 4.07 11.25 -29.00
CA GLY A 38 3.08 10.21 -29.29
C GLY A 38 1.96 10.13 -28.25
N GLN A 39 1.01 9.22 -28.49
CA GLN A 39 -0.01 8.90 -27.49
C GLN A 39 0.52 7.93 -26.42
N TRP A 40 0.29 8.29 -25.16
CA TRP A 40 0.44 7.42 -24.01
C TRP A 40 -0.92 7.02 -23.48
N SER A 41 -1.13 5.72 -23.28
CA SER A 41 -2.30 5.17 -22.62
C SER A 41 -1.96 4.65 -21.24
N VAL A 42 -2.68 5.13 -20.24
CA VAL A 42 -2.59 4.69 -18.86
C VAL A 42 -3.87 3.94 -18.49
N ASN A 43 -3.73 2.66 -18.15
CA ASN A 43 -4.82 1.88 -17.57
C ASN A 43 -4.58 1.74 -16.07
N PHE A 44 -5.48 2.30 -15.26
CA PHE A 44 -5.42 2.16 -13.81
C PHE A 44 -5.99 0.81 -13.36
N GLY A 45 -5.41 0.25 -12.32
CA GLY A 45 -5.95 -0.92 -11.65
C GLY A 45 -6.26 -0.64 -10.19
N THR A 46 -7.31 -1.30 -9.70
CA THR A 46 -7.77 -1.23 -8.32
C THR A 46 -7.27 -2.43 -7.51
N SER A 47 -6.97 -2.18 -6.24
CA SER A 47 -6.74 -3.22 -5.23
C SER A 47 -8.06 -3.85 -4.77
N PRO A 48 -8.05 -5.00 -4.06
CA PRO A 48 -9.25 -5.54 -3.42
C PRO A 48 -9.96 -4.56 -2.46
N GLN A 49 -9.25 -3.53 -2.01
CA GLN A 49 -9.80 -2.45 -1.17
C GLN A 49 -10.48 -1.32 -1.96
N GLY A 50 -10.63 -1.48 -3.28
CA GLY A 50 -11.26 -0.48 -4.15
C GLY A 50 -10.40 0.75 -4.43
N GLU A 51 -9.11 0.71 -4.11
CA GLU A 51 -8.19 1.82 -4.32
C GLU A 51 -7.29 1.61 -5.52
N ILE A 52 -7.03 2.68 -6.28
CA ILE A 52 -6.01 2.67 -7.33
C ILE A 52 -4.63 2.39 -6.73
N ASP A 53 -4.06 1.25 -7.12
CA ASP A 53 -2.78 0.75 -6.61
C ASP A 53 -1.78 0.42 -7.72
N ARG A 54 -2.21 0.48 -8.99
CA ARG A 54 -1.36 0.21 -10.15
C ARG A 54 -1.75 1.04 -11.36
N ALA A 55 -0.78 1.24 -12.24
CA ALA A 55 -0.96 1.85 -13.54
C ALA A 55 -0.17 1.05 -14.58
N LEU A 56 -0.84 0.64 -15.65
CA LEU A 56 -0.30 -0.12 -16.77
C LEU A 56 -0.14 0.80 -17.97
N ILE A 57 1.05 0.79 -18.57
CA ILE A 57 1.35 1.49 -19.83
C ILE A 57 2.07 0.53 -20.79
N SER A 58 2.07 0.86 -22.07
CA SER A 58 2.97 0.25 -23.05
C SER A 58 4.26 1.07 -23.16
N LEU A 59 5.41 0.43 -23.06
CA LEU A 59 6.74 1.02 -23.19
C LEU A 59 7.65 0.03 -23.93
N ASP A 60 8.34 0.50 -24.98
CA ASP A 60 9.28 -0.30 -25.78
C ASP A 60 8.70 -1.67 -26.23
N GLU A 61 7.51 -1.64 -26.83
CA GLU A 61 6.77 -2.82 -27.31
C GLU A 61 6.37 -3.83 -26.20
N ALA A 62 6.46 -3.44 -24.93
CA ALA A 62 6.08 -4.27 -23.79
C ALA A 62 5.11 -3.56 -22.85
N GLU A 63 4.34 -4.34 -22.11
CA GLU A 63 3.52 -3.81 -21.02
C GLU A 63 4.36 -3.64 -19.75
N VAL A 64 4.21 -2.48 -19.10
CA VAL A 64 4.87 -2.16 -17.83
C VAL A 64 3.83 -1.78 -16.79
N THR A 65 3.81 -2.52 -15.68
CA THR A 65 2.97 -2.21 -14.52
C THR A 65 3.76 -1.44 -13.47
N PHE A 66 3.28 -0.25 -13.12
CA PHE A 66 3.78 0.56 -12.02
C PHE A 66 2.91 0.34 -10.78
N SER A 67 3.50 -0.12 -9.67
CA SER A 67 2.83 -0.15 -8.38
C SER A 67 2.87 1.22 -7.71
N ARG A 68 1.74 1.65 -7.15
CA ARG A 68 1.62 2.90 -6.41
C ARG A 68 2.53 2.87 -5.19
N ARG A 69 3.41 3.86 -5.08
CA ARG A 69 4.29 4.02 -3.92
C ARG A 69 3.50 4.57 -2.73
N VAL A 70 3.87 4.10 -1.55
CA VAL A 70 3.45 4.70 -0.27
C VAL A 70 4.51 5.71 0.20
N PRO A 71 4.14 6.68 1.06
CA PRO A 71 5.11 7.60 1.65
C PRO A 71 6.26 6.85 2.33
N ARG A 72 7.51 7.26 2.06
CA ARG A 72 8.72 6.56 2.51
C ARG A 72 8.77 6.46 4.03
N GLU A 73 8.20 7.45 4.70
CA GLU A 73 8.14 7.60 6.15
C GLU A 73 7.45 6.39 6.81
N LEU A 74 6.52 5.74 6.11
CA LEU A 74 5.80 4.56 6.61
C LEU A 74 6.68 3.31 6.70
N SER A 75 7.80 3.28 5.97
CA SER A 75 8.72 2.13 5.91
C SER A 75 10.02 2.39 6.67
N LEU A 76 10.18 3.55 7.32
CA LEU A 76 11.39 3.86 8.07
C LEU A 76 11.51 2.94 9.31
N PRO A 77 12.72 2.45 9.65
CA PRO A 77 12.91 1.55 10.78
C PRO A 77 12.32 2.08 12.09
N GLU A 78 12.51 3.36 12.40
CA GLU A 78 11.94 4.04 13.57
C GLU A 78 10.40 4.03 13.57
N THR A 79 9.78 4.23 12.40
CA THR A 79 8.33 4.14 12.22
C THR A 79 7.84 2.71 12.41
N LEU A 80 8.58 1.71 11.94
CA LEU A 80 8.18 0.30 12.07
C LEU A 80 8.35 -0.19 13.51
N GLN A 81 9.43 0.22 14.17
CA GLN A 81 9.79 -0.23 15.51
C GLN A 81 8.73 0.13 16.57
N GLN A 82 7.99 1.22 16.39
CA GLN A 82 6.93 1.63 17.32
C GLN A 82 5.81 0.56 17.47
N TYR A 83 5.61 -0.25 16.43
CA TYR A 83 4.59 -1.30 16.38
C TYR A 83 5.10 -2.65 16.92
N ALA A 84 6.41 -2.82 17.08
CA ALA A 84 7.00 -4.06 17.56
C ALA A 84 6.67 -4.31 19.04
N GLY A 85 6.31 -5.54 19.40
CA GLY A 85 5.95 -5.91 20.77
C GLY A 85 5.17 -7.20 20.85
N THR A 86 4.76 -7.58 22.06
CA THR A 86 3.93 -8.75 22.31
C THR A 86 2.46 -8.37 22.29
N TYR A 87 1.65 -9.17 21.61
CA TYR A 87 0.22 -9.00 21.50
C TYR A 87 -0.50 -10.30 21.89
N VAL A 88 -1.76 -10.18 22.29
CA VAL A 88 -2.56 -11.30 22.78
C VAL A 88 -3.81 -11.43 21.93
N THR A 89 -4.07 -12.61 21.38
CA THR A 89 -5.30 -12.89 20.64
C THR A 89 -6.53 -12.85 21.56
N PRO A 90 -7.76 -12.75 21.03
CA PRO A 90 -8.98 -12.89 21.82
C PRO A 90 -9.06 -14.20 22.63
N THR A 91 -8.35 -15.24 22.20
CA THR A 91 -8.27 -16.55 22.88
C THR A 91 -7.17 -16.62 23.95
N GLY A 92 -6.42 -15.54 24.19
CA GLY A 92 -5.35 -15.49 25.19
C GLY A 92 -3.98 -15.97 24.71
N ALA A 93 -3.85 -16.38 23.44
CA ALA A 93 -2.56 -16.80 22.87
C ALA A 93 -1.66 -15.58 22.61
N LYS A 94 -0.38 -15.69 22.96
CA LYS A 94 0.60 -14.63 22.72
C LYS A 94 1.28 -14.80 21.36
N PHE A 95 1.56 -13.68 20.71
CA PHE A 95 2.40 -13.61 19.52
C PHE A 95 3.20 -12.31 19.53
N GLU A 96 4.23 -12.25 18.68
CA GLU A 96 5.08 -11.05 18.57
C GLU A 96 4.84 -10.35 17.24
N VAL A 97 4.97 -9.03 17.27
CA VAL A 97 5.24 -8.22 16.08
C VAL A 97 6.69 -7.77 16.16
N ALA A 98 7.46 -8.02 15.12
CA ALA A 98 8.91 -7.75 15.12
C ALA A 98 9.37 -7.20 13.77
N VAL A 99 10.49 -6.47 13.79
CA VAL A 99 11.18 -6.02 12.58
C VAL A 99 12.33 -6.99 12.27
N ARG A 100 12.32 -7.59 11.08
CA ARG A 100 13.39 -8.46 10.57
C ARG A 100 13.88 -7.97 9.22
N GLY A 101 15.17 -7.68 9.09
CA GLY A 101 15.75 -7.18 7.83
C GLY A 101 15.06 -5.90 7.31
N GLY A 102 14.61 -5.03 8.22
CA GLY A 102 13.87 -3.80 7.87
C GLY A 102 12.39 -4.00 7.53
N THR A 103 11.85 -5.22 7.66
CA THR A 103 10.44 -5.51 7.42
C THR A 103 9.72 -5.80 8.73
N LEU A 104 8.62 -5.09 9.00
CA LEU A 104 7.72 -5.42 10.11
C LEU A 104 6.94 -6.70 9.78
N GLY A 105 6.69 -7.54 10.77
CA GLY A 105 5.88 -8.74 10.55
C GLY A 105 5.41 -9.40 11.83
N VAL A 106 4.44 -10.30 11.68
CA VAL A 106 3.89 -11.10 12.76
C VAL A 106 4.69 -12.40 12.89
N VAL A 107 5.06 -12.72 14.13
CA VAL A 107 5.76 -13.94 14.53
C VAL A 107 4.82 -14.74 15.43
N ARG A 108 4.38 -15.90 14.94
CA ARG A 108 3.57 -16.86 15.69
C ARG A 108 4.38 -18.13 15.96
N PRO A 109 4.23 -18.76 17.14
CA PRO A 109 4.92 -20.02 17.43
C PRO A 109 4.65 -21.07 16.36
N GLY A 110 5.72 -21.67 15.82
CA GLY A 110 5.63 -22.72 14.80
C GLY A 110 5.22 -22.25 13.39
N GLN A 111 5.02 -20.95 13.16
CA GLN A 111 4.67 -20.41 11.85
C GLN A 111 5.82 -19.60 11.23
N PRO A 112 5.90 -19.53 9.89
CA PRO A 112 6.82 -18.62 9.21
C PRO A 112 6.59 -17.15 9.62
N PHE A 113 7.63 -16.33 9.45
CA PHE A 113 7.50 -14.89 9.60
C PHE A 113 6.51 -14.35 8.58
N GLN A 114 5.47 -13.67 9.05
CA GLN A 114 4.40 -13.13 8.21
C GLN A 114 4.69 -11.65 7.92
N PRO A 115 5.17 -11.27 6.72
CA PRO A 115 5.57 -9.91 6.44
C PRO A 115 4.36 -8.98 6.33
N LEU A 116 4.48 -7.78 6.88
CA LEU A 116 3.51 -6.70 6.78
C LEU A 116 4.05 -5.61 5.86
N VAL A 117 3.31 -5.31 4.79
CA VAL A 117 3.64 -4.29 3.80
C VAL A 117 2.97 -2.98 4.20
N PRO A 118 3.72 -1.87 4.40
CA PRO A 118 3.12 -0.57 4.70
C PRO A 118 2.13 -0.13 3.61
N TRP A 119 0.97 0.39 4.02
CA TRP A 119 -0.08 0.84 3.09
C TRP A 119 -0.52 2.27 3.39
N LYS A 120 -0.90 2.54 4.64
CA LYS A 120 -1.34 3.86 5.12
C LYS A 120 -0.79 4.10 6.52
N PRO A 121 -0.90 5.32 7.09
CA PRO A 121 -0.51 5.55 8.48
C PRO A 121 -1.15 4.52 9.42
N ARG A 122 -0.30 3.77 10.14
CA ARG A 122 -0.68 2.69 11.08
C ARG A 122 -1.39 1.49 10.46
N ARG A 123 -1.48 1.40 9.12
CA ARG A 123 -2.15 0.30 8.42
C ARG A 123 -1.21 -0.38 7.44
N PHE A 124 -1.22 -1.70 7.52
CA PHE A 124 -0.39 -2.60 6.75
C PHE A 124 -1.25 -3.63 6.05
N ARG A 125 -0.72 -4.21 4.98
CA ARG A 125 -1.29 -5.37 4.29
C ARG A 125 -0.44 -6.60 4.58
N VAL A 126 -1.07 -7.76 4.67
CA VAL A 126 -0.33 -9.02 4.60
C VAL A 126 0.20 -9.19 3.18
N LYS A 127 1.49 -9.52 3.03
CA LYS A 127 2.15 -9.58 1.71
C LYS A 127 1.43 -10.51 0.73
N GLU A 128 0.96 -11.65 1.21
CA GLU A 128 0.30 -12.69 0.43
C GLU A 128 -1.18 -12.38 0.18
N PHE A 129 -1.80 -11.53 1.02
CA PHE A 129 -3.23 -11.25 1.02
C PHE A 129 -3.48 -9.74 1.23
N SER A 130 -3.57 -9.00 0.12
CA SER A 130 -3.71 -7.53 0.16
C SER A 130 -5.06 -7.03 0.70
N ASP A 131 -6.03 -7.93 0.82
CA ASP A 131 -7.35 -7.77 1.46
C ASP A 131 -7.31 -8.00 2.98
N VAL A 132 -6.25 -8.63 3.50
CA VAL A 132 -6.02 -8.75 4.96
C VAL A 132 -5.24 -7.53 5.43
N ILE A 133 -5.90 -6.71 6.24
CA ILE A 133 -5.36 -5.47 6.79
C ILE A 133 -4.96 -5.67 8.25
N VAL A 134 -3.79 -5.14 8.60
CA VAL A 134 -3.36 -4.99 9.98
C VAL A 134 -3.33 -3.51 10.31
N GLU A 135 -4.13 -3.08 11.29
CA GLU A 135 -4.19 -1.71 11.80
C GLU A 135 -3.73 -1.64 13.25
N PHE A 136 -2.80 -0.74 13.54
CA PHE A 136 -2.34 -0.50 14.91
C PHE A 136 -3.11 0.65 15.55
N ALA A 137 -3.81 0.35 16.64
CA ALA A 137 -4.49 1.34 17.46
C ALA A 137 -3.49 2.04 18.39
N VAL A 138 -3.48 3.36 18.37
CA VAL A 138 -2.59 4.20 19.20
C VAL A 138 -3.45 4.92 20.23
N GLY A 139 -3.06 4.81 21.51
CA GLY A 139 -3.74 5.46 22.63
C GLY A 139 -3.45 6.97 22.71
N PRO A 140 -4.14 7.68 23.63
CA PRO A 140 -3.93 9.13 23.83
C PRO A 140 -2.51 9.52 24.24
N ASP A 141 -1.75 8.59 24.81
CA ASP A 141 -0.36 8.75 25.22
C ASP A 141 0.64 8.56 24.06
N GLY A 142 0.14 8.34 22.83
CA GLY A 142 0.95 8.11 21.64
C GLY A 142 1.53 6.70 21.53
N LYS A 143 1.19 5.78 22.45
CA LYS A 143 1.68 4.40 22.40
C LYS A 143 0.70 3.48 21.69
N VAL A 144 1.23 2.50 20.98
CA VAL A 144 0.40 1.44 20.38
C VAL A 144 -0.23 0.61 21.49
N ALA A 145 -1.56 0.56 21.52
CA ALA A 145 -2.36 -0.13 22.53
C ALA A 145 -2.89 -1.48 22.04
N ALA A 146 -3.10 -1.65 20.73
CA ALA A 146 -3.58 -2.89 20.15
C ALA A 146 -3.23 -3.02 18.67
N MET A 147 -3.27 -4.25 18.17
CA MET A 147 -3.27 -4.60 16.76
C MET A 147 -4.67 -5.10 16.38
N LYS A 148 -5.22 -4.61 15.27
CA LYS A 148 -6.45 -5.13 14.66
C LYS A 148 -6.11 -5.84 13.37
N GLN A 149 -6.53 -7.09 13.23
CA GLN A 149 -6.58 -7.75 11.93
C GLN A 149 -7.98 -7.61 11.36
N ILE A 150 -8.10 -7.21 10.11
CA ILE A 150 -9.35 -7.01 9.39
C ILE A 150 -9.26 -7.84 8.12
N ASP A 151 -10.15 -8.82 7.99
CA ASP A 151 -10.23 -9.71 6.84
C ASP A 151 -11.72 -10.01 6.53
N PRO A 152 -12.03 -10.76 5.45
CA PRO A 152 -13.42 -11.04 5.09
C PRO A 152 -14.25 -11.75 6.17
N SER A 153 -13.63 -12.38 7.17
CA SER A 153 -14.33 -13.04 8.27
C SER A 153 -14.67 -12.10 9.44
N GLY A 154 -14.05 -10.93 9.51
CA GLY A 154 -14.35 -9.90 10.51
C GLY A 154 -13.12 -9.14 11.02
N GLU A 155 -13.30 -8.50 12.17
CA GLU A 155 -12.23 -7.77 12.87
C GLU A 155 -11.80 -8.52 14.13
N PHE A 156 -10.49 -8.74 14.28
CA PHE A 156 -9.89 -9.38 15.43
C PHE A 156 -8.93 -8.43 16.13
N VAL A 157 -9.27 -8.05 17.37
CA VAL A 157 -8.45 -7.14 18.17
C VAL A 157 -7.53 -7.93 19.08
N SER A 158 -6.24 -7.60 19.04
CA SER A 158 -5.21 -8.15 19.90
C SER A 158 -4.57 -7.03 20.72
N PRO A 159 -4.87 -6.91 22.03
CA PRO A 159 -4.24 -5.92 22.90
C PRO A 159 -2.73 -6.13 22.98
N ARG A 160 -1.98 -5.03 23.07
CA ARG A 160 -0.54 -5.04 23.35
C ARG A 160 -0.31 -5.31 24.83
N GLN A 161 0.69 -6.13 25.15
CA GLN A 161 1.18 -6.35 26.52
C GLN A 161 2.36 -5.45 26.86
#